data_AF-A0A6G2U1Y1-F1
#
_entry.id   AF-A0A6G2U1Y1-F1
#
_cell.length_a   1.000
_cell.length_b   1.000
_cell.length_c   1.000
_cell.angle_alpha   90.00
_cell.angle_beta   90.00
_cell.angle_gamma   90.00
#
_symmetry.space_group_name_H-M   'P 1'
#
loop_
_entity.id
_entity.type
_entity.pdbx_description
1 polymer ?
#
loop_
_entity_poly.entity_id
_entity_poly.type
_entity_poly.pdbx_seq_one_letter_code
_entity_poly.pdbx_strand_id
1 'polypeptide(L)'
;MEVSRGHSGGGPLAAFLRARRNGARPEQHRLAVGAQRQVPGLRRDEVAFLAGISTDYYVRLEQGRERRPSPAVVEGLCHALLLDTVAARYLRELTITGTAVGGETPRMGADRLEAVNQLLGSMTVPALLVNRWLDIVGSNVLGDFLHEGMEPRDNYARLVFLAPGAQAFFTEWPELARCMVAALRAQAGSIRRRPDRG
;
A
#
# COMPACT_ATOMS: atom_id res chain seq x y z
N MET A 1 -1.82 -35.86 14.30
CA MET A 1 -0.57 -35.07 14.34
C MET A 1 -0.87 -33.72 13.72
N GLU A 2 -1.40 -32.80 14.54
CA GLU A 2 -1.81 -31.45 14.11
C GLU A 2 -0.58 -30.54 14.02
N VAL A 3 -0.35 -29.97 12.84
CA VAL A 3 0.70 -28.97 12.64
C VAL A 3 0.10 -27.59 12.89
N SER A 4 0.31 -27.08 14.11
CA SER A 4 0.06 -25.70 14.50
C SER A 4 0.82 -24.72 13.59
N ARG A 5 0.11 -24.01 12.71
CA ARG A 5 0.64 -22.87 11.96
C ARG A 5 0.53 -21.59 12.80
N GLY A 6 1.67 -21.15 13.35
CA GLY A 6 1.80 -19.87 14.04
C GLY A 6 1.49 -18.69 13.13
N HIS A 7 0.37 -18.01 13.40
CA HIS A 7 -0.01 -16.76 12.76
C HIS A 7 0.99 -15.67 13.15
N SER A 8 1.58 -14.98 12.17
CA SER A 8 2.28 -13.71 12.40
C SER A 8 1.23 -12.67 12.79
N GLY A 9 0.91 -12.61 14.09
CA GLY A 9 -0.27 -11.96 14.64
C GLY A 9 -0.26 -10.44 14.51
N GLY A 10 -1.17 -9.94 13.68
CA GLY A 10 -1.49 -8.53 13.53
C GLY A 10 -1.73 -8.21 12.07
N GLY A 11 -2.97 -7.86 11.69
CA GLY A 11 -3.31 -7.48 10.32
C GLY A 11 -2.52 -6.26 9.79
N PRO A 12 -2.76 -5.82 8.55
CA PRO A 12 -1.96 -4.79 7.88
C PRO A 12 -1.87 -3.47 8.66
N LEU A 13 -2.97 -3.08 9.33
CA LEU A 13 -2.99 -1.93 10.24
C LEU A 13 -1.98 -2.09 11.37
N ALA A 14 -1.97 -3.24 12.03
CA ALA A 14 -1.05 -3.54 13.13
C ALA A 14 0.42 -3.54 12.66
N ALA A 15 0.68 -4.12 11.49
CA ALA A 15 2.01 -4.13 10.89
C ALA A 15 2.48 -2.71 10.52
N PHE A 16 1.60 -1.91 9.91
CA PHE A 16 1.87 -0.52 9.55
C PHE A 16 2.18 0.34 10.78
N LEU A 17 1.34 0.27 11.82
CA LEU A 17 1.54 1.02 13.06
C LEU A 17 2.85 0.66 13.75
N ARG A 18 3.18 -0.64 13.79
CA ARG A 18 4.46 -1.12 14.36
C ARG A 18 5.67 -0.62 13.58
N ALA A 19 5.60 -0.66 12.25
CA ALA A 19 6.67 -0.18 11.39
C ALA A 19 6.88 1.34 11.56
N ARG A 20 5.80 2.12 11.59
CA ARG A 20 5.86 3.58 11.77
C ARG A 20 6.35 3.96 13.16
N ARG A 21 5.86 3.32 14.23
CA ARG A 21 6.34 3.57 15.60
C ARG A 21 7.83 3.26 15.75
N ASN A 22 8.29 2.13 15.22
CA ASN A 22 9.70 1.75 15.29
C ASN A 22 10.60 2.69 14.46
N GLY A 23 10.05 3.38 13.46
CA GLY A 23 10.78 4.35 12.64
C GLY A 23 10.68 5.81 13.11
N ALA A 24 9.70 6.14 13.96
CA ALA A 24 9.47 7.48 14.48
C ALA A 24 10.56 7.85 15.49
N ARG A 25 11.16 9.04 15.32
CA ARG A 25 12.26 9.51 16.14
C ARG A 25 11.72 10.34 17.33
N PRO A 26 12.01 9.97 18.58
CA PRO A 26 11.49 10.67 19.77
C PRO A 26 11.83 12.15 19.81
N GLU A 27 12.99 12.51 19.26
CA GLU A 27 13.50 13.88 19.21
C GLU A 27 12.58 14.80 18.39
N GLN A 28 11.86 14.25 17.40
CA GLN A 28 10.90 15.01 16.59
C GLN A 28 9.70 15.50 17.42
N HIS A 29 9.43 14.86 18.56
CA HIS A 29 8.40 15.25 19.52
C HIS A 29 8.97 15.96 20.76
N ARG A 30 10.27 16.33 20.73
CA ARG A 30 10.99 16.91 21.89
C ARG A 30 10.94 16.03 23.14
N LEU A 31 10.80 14.72 22.96
CA LEU A 31 10.84 13.76 24.07
C LEU A 31 12.29 13.52 24.48
N ALA A 32 12.53 13.44 25.79
CA ALA A 32 13.86 13.21 26.33
C ALA A 32 14.36 11.80 25.94
N VAL A 33 15.53 11.75 25.31
CA VAL A 33 16.25 10.49 25.04
C VAL A 33 17.03 10.12 26.31
N GLY A 34 16.34 9.55 27.29
CA GLY A 34 16.98 9.11 28.53
C GLY A 34 18.01 8.00 28.28
N ALA A 35 19.08 7.96 29.08
CA ALA A 35 20.22 7.03 28.95
C ALA A 35 19.87 5.52 29.03
N GLN A 36 18.63 5.15 29.37
CA GLN A 36 18.13 3.76 29.47
C GLN A 36 17.08 3.41 28.39
N ARG A 37 17.05 4.13 27.26
CA ARG A 37 16.09 3.83 26.19
C ARG A 37 16.44 2.53 25.46
N GLN A 38 15.64 1.48 25.66
CA GLN A 38 15.84 0.16 25.05
C GLN A 38 15.26 0.02 23.62
N VAL A 39 14.48 1.01 23.15
CA VAL A 39 13.78 0.93 21.85
C VAL A 39 14.17 2.13 20.98
N PRO A 40 14.61 1.92 19.72
CA PRO A 40 15.10 3.00 18.86
C PRO A 40 14.01 3.97 18.40
N GLY A 41 12.75 3.50 18.32
CA GLY A 41 11.60 4.33 17.96
C GLY A 41 10.78 4.79 19.16
N LEU A 42 9.59 5.35 18.90
CA LEU A 42 8.63 5.68 19.95
C LEU A 42 8.18 4.44 20.74
N ARG A 43 7.94 4.61 22.04
CA ARG A 43 7.32 3.61 22.90
C ARG A 43 5.80 3.63 22.70
N ARG A 44 5.12 2.57 23.13
CA ARG A 44 3.65 2.43 22.92
C ARG A 44 2.86 3.47 23.70
N ASP A 45 3.27 3.72 24.93
CA ASP A 45 2.76 4.76 25.82
C ASP A 45 3.02 6.17 25.27
N GLU A 46 4.19 6.41 24.68
CA GLU A 46 4.49 7.70 24.02
C GLU A 46 3.56 7.96 22.82
N VAL A 47 3.37 6.97 21.93
CA VAL A 47 2.44 7.10 20.80
C VAL A 47 1.01 7.31 21.28
N ALA A 48 0.58 6.54 22.29
CA ALA A 48 -0.76 6.65 22.84
C ALA A 48 -1.02 8.04 23.44
N PHE A 49 -0.07 8.56 24.20
CA PHE A 49 -0.11 9.91 24.75
C PHE A 49 -0.21 10.97 23.64
N LEU A 50 0.67 10.90 22.63
CA LEU A 50 0.69 11.85 21.51
C LEU A 50 -0.59 11.78 20.66
N ALA A 51 -1.21 10.60 20.55
CA ALA A 51 -2.43 10.38 19.79
C ALA A 51 -3.72 10.63 20.60
N GLY A 52 -3.62 10.95 21.90
CA GLY A 52 -4.78 11.17 22.77
C GLY A 52 -5.61 9.91 23.03
N ILE A 53 -4.99 8.74 23.05
CA ILE A 53 -5.64 7.43 23.28
C ILE A 53 -4.99 6.70 24.45
N SER A 54 -5.66 5.66 24.98
CA SER A 54 -5.05 4.84 26.02
C SER A 54 -3.96 3.91 25.46
N THR A 55 -2.91 3.68 26.25
CA THR A 55 -1.82 2.75 25.88
C THR A 55 -2.33 1.35 25.55
N ASP A 56 -3.31 0.86 26.31
CA ASP A 56 -3.94 -0.43 26.10
C ASP A 56 -4.75 -0.48 24.77
N TYR A 57 -5.41 0.62 24.39
CA TYR A 57 -6.06 0.72 23.09
C TYR A 57 -5.04 0.68 21.94
N TYR A 58 -3.92 1.40 22.06
CA TYR A 58 -2.84 1.35 21.07
C TYR A 58 -2.18 -0.05 20.98
N VAL A 59 -2.00 -0.74 22.11
CA VAL A 59 -1.52 -2.12 22.14
C VAL A 59 -2.47 -3.04 21.37
N ARG A 60 -3.80 -2.91 21.55
CA ARG A 60 -4.78 -3.70 20.79
C ARG A 60 -4.72 -3.44 19.29
N LEU A 61 -4.50 -2.19 18.87
CA LEU A 61 -4.28 -1.83 17.46
C LEU A 61 -3.01 -2.50 16.91
N GLU A 62 -1.88 -2.43 17.62
CA GLU A 62 -0.63 -3.08 17.22
C GLU A 62 -0.68 -4.63 17.28
N GLN A 63 -1.64 -5.20 17.98
CA GLN A 63 -1.91 -6.64 18.01
C GLN A 63 -2.93 -7.06 16.94
N GLY A 64 -3.58 -6.11 16.27
CA GLY A 64 -4.65 -6.36 15.30
C GLY A 64 -5.94 -6.91 15.92
N ARG A 65 -6.11 -6.76 17.23
CA ARG A 65 -7.35 -7.06 17.96
C ARG A 65 -8.39 -5.95 17.78
N GLU A 66 -7.92 -4.72 17.64
CA GLU A 66 -8.72 -3.58 17.20
C GLU A 66 -8.37 -3.26 15.74
N ARG A 67 -9.38 -3.00 14.91
CA ARG A 67 -9.21 -2.85 13.45
C ARG A 67 -9.94 -1.65 12.85
N ARG A 68 -10.86 -1.05 13.60
CA ARG A 68 -11.69 0.07 13.12
C ARG A 68 -11.62 1.23 14.11
N PRO A 69 -10.44 1.87 14.26
CA PRO A 69 -10.35 3.10 15.03
C PRO A 69 -11.24 4.20 14.43
N SER A 70 -11.75 5.09 15.27
CA SER A 70 -12.55 6.22 14.80
C SER A 70 -11.70 7.20 13.97
N PRO A 71 -12.31 8.03 13.11
CA PRO A 71 -11.58 9.04 12.34
C PRO A 71 -10.71 9.96 13.21
N ALA A 72 -11.21 10.34 14.39
CA ALA A 72 -10.45 11.15 15.34
C ALA A 72 -9.18 10.44 15.84
N VAL A 73 -9.26 9.14 16.11
CA VAL A 73 -8.08 8.34 16.49
C VAL A 73 -7.10 8.23 15.33
N VAL A 74 -7.59 8.07 14.10
CA VAL A 74 -6.73 8.01 12.91
C VAL A 74 -5.96 9.29 12.71
N GLU A 75 -6.60 10.44 12.83
CA GLU A 75 -5.92 11.74 12.75
C GLU A 75 -4.93 11.94 13.91
N GLY A 76 -5.30 11.56 15.13
CA GLY A 76 -4.36 11.55 16.27
C GLY A 76 -3.12 10.70 16.01
N LEU A 77 -3.28 9.52 15.40
CA LEU A 77 -2.17 8.65 15.02
C LEU A 77 -1.33 9.23 13.87
N CYS A 78 -1.94 9.91 12.90
CA CYS A 78 -1.21 10.62 11.85
C CYS A 78 -0.27 11.68 12.45
N HIS A 79 -0.77 12.46 13.40
CA HIS A 79 0.02 13.48 14.10
C HIS A 79 1.09 12.86 15.00
N ALA A 80 0.74 11.86 15.80
CA ALA A 80 1.67 11.19 16.73
C ALA A 80 2.83 10.48 16.02
N LEU A 81 2.65 10.03 14.79
CA LEU A 81 3.65 9.31 14.00
C LEU A 81 4.29 10.17 12.90
N LEU A 82 3.96 11.48 12.86
CA LEU A 82 4.45 12.44 11.87
C LEU A 82 4.33 11.90 10.43
N LEU A 83 3.15 11.37 10.10
CA LEU A 83 2.92 10.77 8.79
C LEU A 83 2.84 11.86 7.72
N ASP A 84 3.59 11.66 6.63
CA ASP A 84 3.42 12.43 5.40
C ASP A 84 2.06 12.16 4.74
N THR A 85 1.71 12.96 3.73
CA THR A 85 0.41 12.88 3.05
C THR A 85 0.12 11.50 2.46
N VAL A 86 1.15 10.80 1.97
CA VAL A 86 1.04 9.46 1.38
C VAL A 86 0.78 8.42 2.47
N ALA A 87 1.53 8.47 3.56
CA ALA A 87 1.41 7.57 4.69
C ALA A 87 0.09 7.75 5.44
N ALA A 88 -0.37 9.00 5.60
CA ALA A 88 -1.65 9.32 6.22
C ALA A 88 -2.82 8.81 5.36
N ARG A 89 -2.76 8.99 4.03
CA ARG A 89 -3.74 8.39 3.11
C ARG A 89 -3.78 6.86 3.25
N TYR A 90 -2.61 6.22 3.27
CA TYR A 90 -2.54 4.77 3.41
C TYR A 90 -3.09 4.28 4.77
N LEU A 91 -2.81 4.98 5.87
CA LEU A 91 -3.41 4.65 7.17
C LEU A 91 -4.94 4.71 7.12
N ARG A 92 -5.52 5.76 6.52
CA ARG A 92 -6.97 5.88 6.34
C ARG A 92 -7.54 4.72 5.51
N GLU A 93 -6.89 4.35 4.42
CA GLU A 93 -7.29 3.19 3.59
C GLU A 93 -7.27 1.88 4.39
N LEU A 94 -6.27 1.66 5.24
CA LEU A 94 -6.17 0.47 6.09
C LEU A 94 -7.32 0.39 7.12
N THR A 95 -7.85 1.52 7.56
CA THR A 95 -8.95 1.58 8.55
C THR A 95 -10.34 1.46 7.93
N ILE A 96 -10.51 1.92 6.69
CA ILE A 96 -11.75 1.73 5.91
C ILE A 96 -11.87 0.25 5.49
N THR A 97 -10.75 -0.34 5.06
CA THR A 97 -10.68 -1.71 4.54
C THR A 97 -10.55 -2.74 5.66
N GLY A 98 -11.31 -2.63 6.75
CA GLY A 98 -11.20 -3.43 7.98
C GLY A 98 -11.42 -4.95 7.85
N THR A 99 -11.09 -5.56 6.72
CA THR A 99 -11.37 -6.94 6.31
C THR A 99 -10.21 -7.48 5.46
N ALA A 100 -9.66 -8.60 5.94
CA ALA A 100 -8.88 -9.59 5.21
C ALA A 100 -7.50 -9.17 4.67
N VAL A 101 -6.46 -9.51 5.44
CA VAL A 101 -5.23 -10.02 4.82
C VAL A 101 -5.07 -11.46 5.28
N GLY A 102 -5.50 -12.33 4.37
CA GLY A 102 -5.69 -13.77 4.54
C GLY A 102 -6.71 -14.29 3.51
N GLY A 103 -7.66 -13.45 3.10
CA GLY A 103 -8.45 -13.61 1.89
C GLY A 103 -8.02 -12.56 0.87
N GLU A 104 -8.18 -12.90 -0.40
CA GLU A 104 -7.98 -12.04 -1.55
C GLU A 104 -8.44 -10.60 -1.27
N THR A 105 -7.67 -9.62 -1.74
CA THR A 105 -8.16 -8.24 -1.89
C THR A 105 -9.61 -8.29 -2.38
N PRO A 106 -10.55 -7.50 -1.82
CA PRO A 106 -11.94 -7.54 -2.28
C PRO A 106 -11.92 -7.42 -3.79
N ARG A 107 -12.19 -8.55 -4.48
CA ARG A 107 -12.27 -8.53 -5.93
C ARG A 107 -13.36 -7.51 -6.23
N MET A 108 -13.11 -6.66 -7.20
CA MET A 108 -14.16 -5.82 -7.74
C MET A 108 -15.35 -6.75 -8.02
N GLY A 109 -16.48 -6.54 -7.34
CA GLY A 109 -17.65 -7.39 -7.51
C GLY A 109 -18.01 -7.46 -8.98
N ALA A 110 -18.51 -8.61 -9.45
CA ALA A 110 -18.76 -8.86 -10.87
C ALA A 110 -19.54 -7.71 -11.52
N ASP A 111 -20.57 -7.19 -10.86
CA ASP A 111 -21.39 -6.06 -11.33
C ASP A 111 -20.58 -4.77 -11.53
N ARG A 112 -19.63 -4.49 -10.64
CA ARG A 112 -18.77 -3.30 -10.74
C ARG A 112 -17.73 -3.49 -11.85
N LEU A 113 -17.17 -4.68 -11.99
CA LEU A 113 -16.23 -5.00 -13.07
C LEU A 113 -16.93 -4.89 -14.43
N GLU A 114 -18.16 -5.39 -14.52
CA GLU A 114 -19.00 -5.27 -15.70
C GLU A 114 -19.30 -3.80 -16.04
N ALA A 115 -19.70 -2.99 -15.07
CA ALA A 115 -19.91 -1.56 -15.29
C ALA A 115 -18.64 -0.83 -15.76
N VAL A 116 -17.47 -1.19 -15.21
CA VAL A 116 -16.19 -0.63 -15.66
C VAL A 116 -15.84 -1.09 -17.08
N ASN A 117 -16.11 -2.34 -17.43
CA ASN A 117 -15.89 -2.86 -18.78
C ASN A 117 -16.84 -2.22 -19.80
N GLN A 118 -18.10 -1.97 -19.43
CA GLN A 118 -19.05 -1.22 -20.28
C GLN A 118 -18.57 0.20 -20.50
N LEU A 119 -18.11 0.88 -19.44
CA LEU A 119 -17.50 2.20 -19.56
C LEU A 119 -16.27 2.15 -20.50
N LEU A 120 -15.37 1.19 -20.29
CA LEU A 120 -14.18 0.99 -21.11
C LEU A 120 -14.55 0.78 -22.60
N GLY A 121 -15.57 -0.03 -22.88
CA GLY A 121 -16.08 -0.30 -24.22
C GLY A 121 -16.77 0.89 -24.89
N SER A 122 -17.32 1.84 -24.11
CA SER A 122 -17.94 3.07 -24.64
C SER A 122 -16.94 4.17 -25.01
N MET A 123 -15.68 4.04 -24.61
CA MET A 123 -14.65 5.03 -24.93
C MET A 123 -14.27 4.98 -26.41
N THR A 124 -14.20 6.16 -27.04
CA THR A 124 -13.79 6.34 -28.45
C THR A 124 -12.28 6.50 -28.63
N VAL A 125 -11.49 6.21 -27.59
CA VAL A 125 -10.03 6.28 -27.56
C VAL A 125 -9.44 4.97 -27.04
N PRO A 126 -8.19 4.61 -27.42
CA PRO A 126 -7.51 3.44 -26.85
C PRO A 126 -7.42 3.51 -25.32
N ALA A 127 -7.86 2.47 -24.64
CA ALA A 127 -7.92 2.44 -23.18
C ALA A 127 -7.56 1.06 -22.61
N LEU A 128 -6.82 1.08 -21.50
CA LEU A 128 -6.45 -0.09 -20.70
C LEU A 128 -6.94 0.11 -19.26
N LEU A 129 -7.44 -0.95 -18.65
CA LEU A 129 -7.70 -1.02 -17.22
C LEU A 129 -6.52 -1.72 -16.54
N VAL A 130 -5.86 -1.00 -15.63
CA VAL A 130 -4.70 -1.52 -14.88
C VAL A 130 -4.97 -1.51 -13.38
N ASN A 131 -4.51 -2.55 -12.68
CA ASN A 131 -4.61 -2.61 -11.23
C ASN A 131 -3.43 -1.89 -10.55
N ARG A 132 -3.40 -1.87 -9.21
CA ARG A 132 -2.32 -1.20 -8.44
C ARG A 132 -0.92 -1.81 -8.67
N TRP A 133 -0.84 -3.08 -9.07
CA TRP A 133 0.40 -3.78 -9.42
C TRP A 133 0.76 -3.62 -10.91
N LEU A 134 0.00 -2.81 -11.64
CA LEU A 134 0.11 -2.58 -13.08
C LEU A 134 -0.31 -3.77 -13.94
N ASP A 135 -0.98 -4.78 -13.38
CA ASP A 135 -1.53 -5.85 -14.22
C ASP A 135 -2.64 -5.28 -15.10
N ILE A 136 -2.62 -5.65 -16.37
CA ILE A 136 -3.65 -5.27 -17.33
C ILE A 136 -4.82 -6.23 -17.11
N VAL A 137 -5.94 -5.71 -16.61
CA VAL A 137 -7.12 -6.49 -16.24
C VAL A 137 -8.30 -6.26 -17.19
N GLY A 138 -8.14 -5.35 -18.15
CA GLY A 138 -9.12 -5.08 -19.20
C GLY A 138 -8.55 -4.13 -20.26
N SER A 139 -9.14 -4.15 -21.44
CA SER A 139 -8.79 -3.30 -22.58
C SER A 139 -10.03 -3.11 -23.45
N ASN A 140 -10.15 -1.98 -24.13
CA ASN A 140 -11.12 -1.85 -25.22
C ASN A 140 -10.49 -2.25 -26.57
N VAL A 141 -11.33 -2.42 -27.59
CA VAL A 141 -10.89 -2.85 -28.93
C VAL A 141 -9.79 -1.94 -29.50
N LEU A 142 -9.90 -0.62 -29.28
CA LEU A 142 -8.88 0.34 -29.73
C LEU A 142 -7.57 0.20 -28.94
N GLY A 143 -7.64 -0.12 -27.65
CA GLY A 143 -6.49 -0.42 -26.80
C GLY A 143 -5.78 -1.72 -27.21
N ASP A 144 -6.54 -2.72 -27.66
CA ASP A 144 -6.02 -3.96 -28.23
C ASP A 144 -5.32 -3.72 -29.55
N PHE A 145 -6.00 -3.03 -30.46
CA PHE A 145 -5.43 -2.68 -31.76
C PHE A 145 -4.17 -1.83 -31.63
N LEU A 146 -4.16 -0.85 -30.72
CA LEU A 146 -3.02 0.03 -30.51
C LEU A 146 -1.75 -0.73 -30.07
N HIS A 147 -1.89 -1.82 -29.31
CA HIS A 147 -0.76 -2.59 -28.77
C HIS A 147 -0.60 -3.96 -29.46
N GLU A 148 -1.17 -4.11 -30.66
CA GLU A 148 -1.10 -5.35 -31.43
C GLU A 148 0.37 -5.74 -31.71
N GLY A 149 0.71 -7.01 -31.49
CA GLY A 149 2.07 -7.53 -31.69
C GLY A 149 3.07 -7.19 -30.57
N MET A 150 2.68 -6.45 -29.53
CA MET A 150 3.52 -6.16 -28.37
C MET A 150 3.28 -7.14 -27.23
N GLU A 151 4.28 -7.99 -26.94
CA GLU A 151 4.23 -8.96 -25.84
C GLU A 151 5.50 -8.87 -24.98
N PRO A 152 5.42 -9.02 -23.65
CA PRO A 152 4.26 -9.48 -22.86
C PRO A 152 3.24 -8.37 -22.54
N ARG A 153 1.93 -8.71 -22.61
CA ARG A 153 0.81 -7.79 -22.35
C ARG A 153 -0.03 -8.12 -21.11
N ASP A 154 0.53 -8.90 -20.19
CA ASP A 154 -0.07 -9.24 -18.89
C ASP A 154 0.02 -8.11 -17.86
N ASN A 155 1.07 -7.30 -17.95
CA ASN A 155 1.35 -6.21 -17.03
C ASN A 155 1.90 -5.01 -17.79
N TYR A 156 1.41 -3.82 -17.47
CA TYR A 156 1.74 -2.60 -18.18
C TYR A 156 3.21 -2.20 -18.04
N ALA A 157 3.86 -2.48 -16.90
CA ALA A 157 5.31 -2.28 -16.80
C ALA A 157 6.07 -3.29 -17.67
N ARG A 158 5.63 -4.55 -17.72
CA ARG A 158 6.25 -5.56 -18.60
C ARG A 158 6.09 -5.17 -20.07
N LEU A 159 4.92 -4.67 -20.47
CA LEU A 159 4.69 -4.12 -21.80
C LEU A 159 5.66 -2.96 -22.13
N VAL A 160 5.80 -2.00 -21.21
CA VAL A 160 6.66 -0.81 -21.42
C VAL A 160 8.16 -1.14 -21.44
N PHE A 161 8.62 -2.08 -20.61
CA PHE A 161 10.05 -2.37 -20.43
C PHE A 161 10.56 -3.58 -21.22
N LEU A 162 9.70 -4.56 -21.48
CA LEU A 162 10.11 -5.87 -22.01
C LEU A 162 9.56 -6.16 -23.41
N ALA A 163 8.47 -5.50 -23.83
CA ALA A 163 7.92 -5.79 -25.15
C ALA A 163 8.85 -5.33 -26.27
N PRO A 164 9.14 -6.18 -27.26
CA PRO A 164 9.90 -5.79 -28.43
C PRO A 164 9.30 -4.55 -29.10
N GLY A 165 10.13 -3.56 -29.40
CA GLY A 165 9.68 -2.32 -30.04
C GLY A 165 9.03 -1.28 -29.12
N ALA A 166 8.85 -1.56 -27.82
CA ALA A 166 8.20 -0.63 -26.88
C ALA A 166 8.86 0.76 -26.84
N GLN A 167 10.19 0.83 -26.88
CA GLN A 167 10.92 2.11 -26.87
C GLN A 167 10.63 2.99 -28.09
N ALA A 168 10.34 2.38 -29.24
CA ALA A 168 9.97 3.10 -30.46
C ALA A 168 8.47 3.41 -30.52
N PHE A 169 7.65 2.57 -29.88
CA PHE A 169 6.21 2.76 -29.79
C PHE A 169 5.80 3.93 -28.89
N PHE A 170 6.42 4.07 -27.72
CA PHE A 170 6.13 5.17 -26.79
C PHE A 170 6.95 6.42 -27.13
N THR A 171 6.30 7.48 -27.62
CA THR A 171 6.96 8.73 -28.05
C THR A 171 7.91 9.31 -26.99
N GLU A 172 7.47 9.37 -25.73
CA GLU A 172 8.24 9.90 -24.60
C GLU A 172 8.70 8.76 -23.66
N TRP A 173 9.19 7.65 -24.23
CA TRP A 173 9.56 6.45 -23.47
C TRP A 173 10.48 6.75 -22.26
N PRO A 174 11.53 7.59 -22.35
CA PRO A 174 12.40 7.86 -21.21
C PRO A 174 11.66 8.52 -20.03
N GLU A 175 10.72 9.42 -20.31
CA GLU A 175 9.89 10.09 -19.30
C GLU A 175 8.95 9.07 -18.63
N LEU A 176 8.22 8.30 -19.44
CA LEU A 176 7.31 7.25 -18.99
C LEU A 176 8.03 6.23 -18.11
N ALA A 177 9.19 5.75 -18.56
CA ALA A 177 10.01 4.79 -17.84
C ALA A 177 10.46 5.32 -16.47
N ARG A 178 10.93 6.57 -16.39
CA ARG A 178 11.32 7.21 -15.13
C ARG A 178 10.15 7.30 -14.15
N CYS A 179 9.00 7.79 -14.61
CA CYS A 179 7.80 7.92 -13.81
C CYS A 179 7.32 6.55 -13.28
N MET A 180 7.33 5.53 -14.13
CA MET A 180 6.90 4.18 -13.75
C MET A 180 7.85 3.53 -12.75
N VAL A 181 9.17 3.66 -12.94
CA VAL A 181 10.17 3.19 -11.97
C VAL A 181 10.01 3.90 -10.62
N ALA A 182 9.77 5.22 -10.62
CA ALA A 182 9.53 5.97 -9.39
C ALA A 182 8.28 5.47 -8.65
N ALA A 183 7.17 5.24 -9.38
CA ALA A 183 5.94 4.69 -8.83
C ALA A 183 6.15 3.28 -8.25
N LEU A 184 6.84 2.40 -8.99
CA LEU A 184 7.17 1.04 -8.55
C LEU A 184 8.08 1.05 -7.32
N ARG A 185 9.08 1.94 -7.26
CA ARG A 185 9.96 2.09 -6.09
C ARG A 185 9.19 2.62 -4.87
N ALA A 186 8.26 3.55 -5.05
CA ALA A 186 7.41 4.02 -3.96
C ALA A 186 6.52 2.89 -3.41
N GLN A 187 5.96 2.05 -4.28
CA GLN A 187 5.20 0.87 -3.88
C GLN A 187 6.08 -0.20 -3.21
N ALA A 188 7.25 -0.51 -3.77
CA ALA A 188 8.18 -1.50 -3.21
C ALA A 188 8.81 -1.02 -1.88
N GLY A 189 9.08 0.27 -1.72
CA GLY A 189 9.54 0.88 -0.48
C GLY A 189 8.51 0.77 0.66
N SER A 190 7.21 0.67 0.33
CA SER A 190 6.15 0.34 1.29
C SER A 190 6.14 -1.15 1.69
N ILE A 191 6.72 -2.03 0.86
CA ILE A 191 6.79 -3.49 1.07
C ILE A 191 8.13 -3.89 1.72
N ARG A 192 9.21 -3.14 1.49
CA ARG A 192 10.59 -3.48 1.91
C ARG A 192 10.96 -2.86 3.26
N ARG A 193 10.26 -3.31 4.32
CA ARG A 193 10.84 -3.50 5.67
C ARG A 193 10.39 -4.86 6.20
N ARG A 194 10.79 -5.92 5.51
CA ARG A 194 10.93 -7.25 6.11
C ARG A 194 12.43 -7.53 6.09
N PRO A 195 13.11 -7.66 7.25
CA PRO A 195 14.53 -7.96 7.26
C PRO A 195 14.73 -9.37 6.70
N ASP A 196 15.74 -9.47 5.82
CA ASP A 196 16.19 -10.73 5.25
C ASP A 196 16.63 -11.65 6.40
N ARG A 197 16.10 -12.88 6.41
CA ARG A 197 16.59 -13.95 7.29
C ARG A 197 17.59 -14.78 6.49
N GLY A 198 18.82 -14.84 6.99
CA GLY A 198 19.77 -15.95 6.86
C GLY A 198 20.33 -16.17 5.47
#